data_AF-A0A7R7VE61-F1
#
_entry.id   AF-A0A7R7VE61-F1
#
_cell.length_a   1.000
_cell.length_b   1.000
_cell.length_c   1.000
_cell.angle_alpha   90.00
_cell.angle_beta   90.00
_cell.angle_gamma   90.00
#
_symmetry.space_group_name_H-M   'P 1'
#
loop_
_entity.id
_entity.type
_entity.pdbx_description
1 polymer ?
#
loop_
_entity_poly.entity_id
_entity_poly.type
_entity_poly.pdbx_seq_one_letter_code
_entity_poly.pdbx_strand_id
1 'polypeptide(L)'
;MAYQGLESVKQQFLSITSHIDVCKKQGRDPKLDRYSIVFQGNLPTGKTTIGRLYAKFLYSIGVLGSCHVIETSGVKLASEDPK
;
A
#
# COMPACT_ATOMS: atom_id res chain seq x y z
N MET A 1 4.84 20.19 4.23
CA MET A 1 4.37 19.74 2.90
C MET A 1 3.21 18.77 3.09
N ALA A 2 1.98 19.28 3.11
CA ALA A 2 0.78 18.47 3.28
C ALA A 2 0.28 18.01 1.91
N TYR A 3 0.11 16.70 1.71
CA TYR A 3 -0.54 16.14 0.52
C TYR A 3 -2.03 16.56 0.55
N GLN A 4 -2.32 17.70 -0.07
CA GLN A 4 -3.64 18.32 -0.17
C GLN A 4 -4.31 17.80 -1.46
N GLY A 5 -5.54 17.27 -1.35
CA GLY A 5 -6.28 16.69 -2.50
C GLY A 5 -6.26 15.16 -2.64
N LEU A 6 -5.73 14.43 -1.65
CA LEU A 6 -5.69 12.95 -1.63
C LEU A 6 -6.64 12.36 -0.57
N GLU A 7 -7.80 12.97 -0.38
CA GLU A 7 -8.75 12.56 0.66
C GLU A 7 -9.23 11.12 0.49
N SER A 8 -9.52 10.69 -0.74
CA SER A 8 -9.93 9.30 -1.02
C SER A 8 -8.86 8.29 -0.62
N VAL A 9 -7.58 8.64 -0.77
CA VAL A 9 -6.46 7.79 -0.34
C VAL A 9 -6.39 7.76 1.20
N LYS A 10 -6.51 8.90 1.86
CA LYS A 10 -6.52 8.95 3.33
C LYS A 10 -7.68 8.13 3.92
N GLN A 11 -8.86 8.23 3.32
CA GLN A 11 -10.04 7.44 3.71
C GLN A 11 -9.80 5.94 3.54
N GLN A 12 -9.17 5.50 2.45
CA GLN A 12 -8.77 4.10 2.26
C GLN A 12 -7.82 3.62 3.36
N PHE A 13 -6.82 4.41 3.73
CA PHE A 13 -5.88 4.03 4.79
C PHE A 13 -6.58 3.92 6.16
N LEU A 14 -7.48 4.84 6.47
CA LEU A 14 -8.29 4.79 7.69
C LEU A 14 -9.18 3.54 7.72
N SER A 15 -9.81 3.20 6.59
CA SER A 15 -10.62 1.98 6.46
C SER A 15 -9.79 0.71 6.71
N ILE A 16 -8.60 0.62 6.11
CA ILE A 16 -7.66 -0.49 6.32
C ILE A 16 -7.24 -0.58 7.79
N THR A 17 -6.94 0.56 8.43
CA THR A 17 -6.57 0.61 9.86
C THR A 17 -7.70 0.09 10.75
N SER A 18 -8.94 0.54 10.48
CA SER A 18 -10.13 0.11 11.19
C SER A 18 -10.36 -1.40 11.02
N HIS A 19 -10.20 -1.92 9.80
CA HIS A 19 -10.33 -3.34 9.51
C HIS A 19 -9.32 -4.19 10.30
N ILE A 20 -8.06 -3.72 10.38
CA ILE A 20 -7.01 -4.39 11.14
C ILE A 20 -7.29 -4.36 12.64
N ASP A 21 -7.78 -3.24 13.18
CA ASP A 21 -8.18 -3.12 14.58
C ASP A 21 -9.30 -4.11 14.93
N VAL A 22 -10.32 -4.22 14.06
CA VAL A 22 -11.40 -5.20 14.23
C VAL A 22 -10.87 -6.62 14.15
N CYS A 23 -9.99 -6.95 13.19
CA CYS A 23 -9.38 -8.27 13.10
C CYS A 23 -8.60 -8.63 14.37
N LYS A 24 -7.78 -7.71 14.88
CA LYS A 24 -7.04 -7.90 16.14
C LYS A 24 -7.97 -8.13 17.32
N LYS A 25 -9.06 -7.36 17.43
CA LYS A 25 -10.09 -7.52 18.47
C LYS A 25 -10.82 -8.86 18.38
N GLN A 26 -11.03 -9.38 17.17
CA GLN A 26 -11.65 -10.68 16.93
C GLN A 26 -10.67 -11.86 17.05
N GLY A 27 -9.40 -11.62 17.38
CA GLY A 27 -8.38 -12.66 17.47
C GLY A 27 -7.99 -13.28 16.12
N ARG A 28 -8.30 -12.63 14.99
CA ARG A 28 -7.83 -13.04 13.67
C ARG A 28 -6.49 -12.41 13.35
N ASP A 29 -5.64 -13.18 12.67
CA ASP A 29 -4.39 -12.65 12.17
C ASP A 29 -4.65 -11.77 10.93
N PRO A 30 -4.35 -10.47 10.98
CA PRO A 30 -4.61 -9.55 9.87
C PRO A 30 -3.75 -9.85 8.64
N LYS A 31 -2.67 -10.62 8.73
CA LYS A 31 -1.80 -10.93 7.58
C LYS A 31 -2.46 -11.85 6.57
N LEU A 32 -3.55 -12.51 6.96
CA LEU A 32 -4.34 -13.38 6.08
C LEU A 32 -5.19 -12.61 5.07
N ASP A 33 -5.39 -11.30 5.30
CA ASP A 33 -6.18 -10.45 4.40
C ASP A 33 -5.39 -9.94 3.19
N ARG A 34 -6.11 -9.57 2.13
CA ARG A 34 -5.54 -9.02 0.91
C ARG A 34 -5.46 -7.49 0.97
N TYR A 35 -4.24 -6.96 0.96
CA TYR A 35 -3.96 -5.51 1.03
C TYR A 35 -3.53 -4.91 -0.31
N SER A 36 -3.81 -5.58 -1.43
CA SER A 36 -3.48 -5.09 -2.78
C SER A 36 -4.34 -3.88 -3.12
N ILE A 37 -3.71 -2.80 -3.59
CA ILE A 37 -4.40 -1.55 -3.96
C ILE A 37 -3.94 -1.07 -5.33
N VAL A 38 -4.82 -0.33 -6.02
CA VAL A 38 -4.54 0.29 -7.32
C VAL A 38 -4.68 1.80 -7.20
N PHE A 39 -3.63 2.54 -7.55
CA PHE A 39 -3.64 4.00 -7.53
C PHE A 39 -4.05 4.58 -8.90
N GLN A 40 -5.32 4.98 -9.05
CA GLN A 40 -5.87 5.57 -10.28
C GLN A 40 -5.90 7.11 -10.25
N GLY A 41 -5.86 7.77 -11.41
CA GLY A 41 -5.66 9.23 -11.57
C GLY A 41 -4.58 9.62 -12.60
N ASN A 42 -4.58 10.88 -13.07
CA ASN A 42 -3.63 11.40 -14.06
C ASN A 42 -2.21 11.61 -13.46
N LEU A 43 -1.18 11.65 -14.29
CA LEU A 43 0.13 12.20 -13.88
C LEU A 43 0.01 13.74 -13.71
N PRO A 44 0.73 14.39 -12.77
CA PRO A 44 1.73 13.86 -11.82
C PRO A 44 1.24 13.91 -10.35
N THR A 45 0.20 13.17 -9.98
CA THR A 45 -0.38 13.19 -8.60
C THR A 45 0.42 12.42 -7.54
N GLY A 46 1.73 12.18 -7.74
CA GLY A 46 2.61 11.59 -6.71
C GLY A 46 2.30 10.13 -6.32
N LYS A 47 1.63 9.36 -7.18
CA LYS A 47 1.22 7.95 -6.92
C LYS A 47 2.38 7.05 -6.47
N THR A 48 3.54 7.21 -7.10
CA THR A 48 4.76 6.45 -6.77
C THR A 48 5.20 6.73 -5.33
N THR A 49 5.14 7.99 -4.90
CA THR A 49 5.47 8.40 -3.53
C THR A 49 4.50 7.79 -2.51
N ILE A 50 3.21 7.75 -2.84
CA ILE A 50 2.18 7.16 -1.98
C ILE A 50 2.34 5.63 -1.89
N GLY A 51 2.72 4.96 -2.97
CA GLY A 51 3.01 3.53 -2.96
C GLY A 51 4.12 3.16 -1.95
N ARG A 52 5.20 3.96 -1.90
CA ARG A 52 6.26 3.78 -0.89
C ARG A 52 5.77 4.05 0.53
N LEU A 53 4.92 5.06 0.72
CA LEU A 53 4.31 5.34 2.03
C LEU A 53 3.37 4.22 2.48
N TYR A 54 2.61 3.64 1.57
CA TYR A 54 1.73 2.51 1.86
C TYR A 54 2.50 1.28 2.34
N ALA A 55 3.61 0.94 1.69
CA ALA A 55 4.46 -0.16 2.13
C ALA A 55 5.03 0.07 3.54
N LYS A 56 5.51 1.30 3.83
CA LYS A 56 5.95 1.69 5.18
C LYS A 56 4.83 1.58 6.21
N PHE A 57 3.63 1.99 5.83
CA PHE A 57 2.44 1.89 6.69
C PHE A 57 2.10 0.44 7.02
N LEU A 58 2.02 -0.45 6.02
CA LEU A 58 1.75 -1.88 6.23
C LEU A 58 2.84 -2.58 7.07
N TYR A 59 4.10 -2.17 6.92
CA TYR A 59 5.17 -2.63 7.80
C TYR A 59 4.99 -2.13 9.24
N SER A 60 4.68 -0.84 9.43
CA SER A 60 4.51 -0.24 10.76
C SER A 60 3.36 -0.85 11.57
N ILE A 61 2.30 -1.33 10.91
CA ILE A 61 1.14 -1.94 11.57
C ILE A 61 1.30 -3.47 11.79
N GLY A 62 2.42 -4.04 11.33
CA GLY A 62 2.78 -5.44 11.51
C GLY A 62 2.16 -6.42 10.50
N VAL A 63 1.60 -5.89 9.41
CA VAL A 63 1.02 -6.71 8.32
C VAL A 63 2.11 -7.27 7.41
N LEU A 64 3.13 -6.47 7.09
CA LEU A 64 4.30 -6.92 6.34
C LEU A 64 5.46 -7.26 7.27
N GLY A 65 6.16 -8.38 6.98
CA GLY A 65 7.40 -8.75 7.67
C GLY A 65 8.61 -7.91 7.24
N SER A 66 8.54 -7.21 6.11
CA SER A 66 9.61 -6.33 5.63
C SER A 66 9.05 -5.09 4.92
N CYS A 67 9.80 -4.00 4.94
CA CYS A 67 9.47 -2.75 4.23
C CYS A 67 10.10 -2.70 2.82
N HIS A 68 10.50 -3.86 2.26
CA HIS A 68 11.15 -3.89 0.96
C HIS A 68 10.13 -3.60 -0.15
N VAL A 69 10.41 -2.58 -0.97
CA VAL A 69 9.55 -2.17 -2.09
C VAL A 69 10.34 -2.32 -3.38
N ILE A 70 9.85 -3.18 -4.28
CA ILE A 70 10.41 -3.33 -5.61
C ILE A 70 9.58 -2.49 -6.56
N GLU A 71 10.19 -1.42 -7.08
CA GLU A 71 9.57 -0.58 -8.10
C GLU A 71 9.90 -1.14 -9.48
N THR A 72 8.88 -1.59 -10.20
CA THR A 72 9.00 -2.05 -11.59
C THR A 72 8.11 -1.23 -12.50
N SER A 73 8.37 -1.32 -13.80
CA SER A 73 7.57 -0.74 -14.87
C SER A 73 7.37 -1.82 -15.93
N GLY A 74 6.30 -1.74 -16.73
CA GLY A 74 6.05 -2.74 -17.77
C GLY A 74 7.26 -2.98 -18.69
N VAL A 75 7.99 -1.92 -19.02
CA VAL A 75 9.25 -1.99 -19.79
C VAL A 75 10.37 -2.75 -19.08
N LYS A 76 10.48 -2.56 -17.75
CA LYS A 76 11.52 -3.18 -16.94
C LYS A 76 11.23 -4.66 -16.71
N LEU A 77 9.96 -5.00 -16.51
CA LEU A 77 9.51 -6.38 -16.37
C LEU A 77 9.62 -7.15 -17.70
N ALA A 78 9.31 -6.52 -18.83
CA ALA A 78 9.43 -7.16 -20.15
C ALA A 78 10.88 -7.39 -20.60
N SER A 79 11.84 -6.66 -20.02
CA SER A 79 13.28 -6.79 -20.33
C SER A 79 14.01 -7.73 -19.38
N GLU A 80 13.34 -8.24 -18.35
CA GLU A 80 13.88 -9.19 -17.39
C GLU A 80 13.48 -10.59 -17.86
N ASP A 81 14.42 -11.34 -18.45
CA ASP A 81 14.18 -12.71 -18.94
C ASP A 81 13.59 -13.59 -17.82
N PRO A 82 12.59 -14.44 -18.12
CA PRO A 82 12.03 -15.36 -17.14
C PRO A 82 13.10 -16.38 -16.74
N LYS A 83 13.60 -16.26 -15.51
CA LYS A 83 14.49 -17.25 -14.90
C LYS A 83 13.71 -18.43 -14.33
#